data_AF-A0A644Y473-F1
#
_entry.id   AF-A0A644Y473-F1
#
_cell.length_a   1.000
_cell.length_b   1.000
_cell.length_c   1.000
_cell.angle_alpha   90.00
_cell.angle_beta   90.00
_cell.angle_gamma   90.00
#
_symmetry.space_group_name_H-M   'P 1'
#
loop_
_entity.id
_entity.type
_entity.pdbx_description
1 polymer ?
#
loop_
_entity_poly.entity_id
_entity_poly.type
_entity_poly.pdbx_seq_one_letter_code
_entity_poly.pdbx_strand_id
1 'polypeptide(L)'
;MLFKNNIYDYPQEKINILNTYCKSCNHDIKGRTSEIDIDLLVKDLEEKANWIKNHINSKEWITNSEGYSWYNGYYDNSGKKVEGDFESGTRMMLTGQVFTIMSNIATEKQVKEIVKAADSYLYDKEVGGYRLNTNFKELKTDLGRMFGFAYGSKENGAVFSHMTIMYANALYQRGFVKEGFKVIDALYKHCINFEVSKIYPGIPEYISSKGRGMYHYLTGSASWLILTVLTEMFGVKGSYGDMKLDPKLLLSQFDEDNKASISLVFSDRKFKVEYINELHKDFGEYKIQEIFINNETYEFDNLNTIDKKYINSLEVDKEHIITVILK
;
A
#
# COMPACT_ATOMS: atom_id res chain seq x y z
N MET A 1 17.72 7.54 -29.13
CA MET A 1 16.40 7.79 -29.77
C MET A 1 15.63 8.72 -28.84
N LEU A 2 16.11 9.96 -28.70
CA LEU A 2 15.62 10.91 -27.71
C LEU A 2 14.89 12.03 -28.46
N PHE A 3 13.61 12.20 -28.13
CA PHE A 3 12.70 13.28 -28.55
C PHE A 3 12.18 13.22 -30.00
N LYS A 4 11.25 12.30 -30.26
CA LYS A 4 10.16 12.56 -31.23
C LYS A 4 8.90 12.90 -30.45
N ASN A 5 8.37 14.11 -30.69
CA ASN A 5 7.13 14.59 -30.10
C ASN A 5 6.00 13.55 -30.21
N ASN A 6 5.44 13.23 -29.05
CA ASN A 6 4.18 12.52 -28.82
C ASN A 6 4.06 11.04 -29.19
N ILE A 7 5.16 10.29 -29.29
CA ILE A 7 5.12 8.85 -29.60
C ILE A 7 4.30 8.02 -28.61
N TYR A 8 4.16 8.48 -27.36
CA TYR A 8 3.45 7.76 -26.32
C TYR A 8 1.94 7.67 -26.56
N ASP A 9 1.35 8.64 -27.27
CA ASP A 9 -0.06 8.67 -27.63
C ASP A 9 -0.45 7.65 -28.71
N TYR A 10 0.53 7.06 -29.41
CA TYR A 10 0.30 6.13 -30.51
C TYR A 10 0.67 4.70 -30.08
N PRO A 11 -0.30 3.83 -29.73
CA PRO A 11 -0.02 2.47 -29.27
C PRO A 11 0.85 1.67 -30.24
N GLN A 12 0.61 1.80 -31.55
CA GLN A 12 1.36 1.07 -32.57
C GLN A 12 2.85 1.47 -32.60
N GLU A 13 3.18 2.74 -32.38
CA GLU A 13 4.56 3.20 -32.34
C GLU A 13 5.31 2.65 -31.12
N LYS A 14 4.65 2.63 -29.95
CA LYS A 14 5.21 2.00 -28.73
C LYS A 14 5.50 0.51 -28.97
N ILE A 15 4.56 -0.20 -29.59
CA ILE A 15 4.72 -1.62 -29.95
C ILE A 15 5.88 -1.81 -30.94
N ASN A 16 6.00 -0.94 -31.96
CA ASN A 16 7.08 -1.01 -32.94
C ASN A 16 8.46 -0.82 -32.29
N ILE A 17 8.59 0.12 -31.34
CA ILE A 17 9.83 0.31 -30.57
C ILE A 17 10.16 -0.94 -29.75
N LEU A 18 9.20 -1.47 -28.99
CA LEU A 18 9.42 -2.66 -28.18
C LEU A 18 9.81 -3.87 -29.04
N ASN A 19 9.12 -4.09 -30.16
CA ASN A 19 9.45 -5.16 -31.11
C ASN A 19 10.86 -5.00 -31.69
N THR A 20 11.27 -3.77 -32.00
CA THR A 20 12.62 -3.48 -32.49
C THR A 20 13.67 -3.81 -31.42
N TYR A 21 13.42 -3.41 -30.17
CA TYR A 21 14.28 -3.75 -29.04
C TYR A 21 14.37 -5.27 -28.84
N CYS A 22 13.25 -5.99 -28.73
CA CYS A 22 13.25 -7.43 -28.54
C CYS A 22 13.97 -8.17 -29.68
N LYS A 23 13.76 -7.77 -30.95
CA LYS A 23 14.48 -8.35 -32.09
C LYS A 23 15.99 -8.14 -32.01
N SER A 24 16.43 -7.01 -31.45
CA SER A 24 17.86 -6.68 -31.32
C SER A 24 18.60 -7.50 -30.27
N CYS A 25 17.89 -8.14 -29.32
CA CYS A 25 18.46 -8.90 -28.21
C CYS A 25 17.91 -10.34 -28.09
N ASN A 26 17.16 -10.84 -29.07
CA ASN A 26 16.45 -12.13 -28.96
C ASN A 26 17.37 -13.36 -28.85
N HIS A 27 18.51 -13.35 -29.53
CA HIS A 27 19.42 -14.51 -29.61
C HIS A 27 20.82 -14.22 -29.09
N ASP A 28 21.30 -12.99 -29.27
CA ASP A 28 22.64 -12.57 -28.88
C ASP A 28 22.64 -11.09 -28.51
N ILE A 29 23.56 -10.71 -27.63
CA ILE A 29 23.84 -9.33 -27.26
C ILE A 29 25.32 -9.04 -27.54
N LYS A 30 25.60 -7.98 -28.29
CA LYS A 30 26.97 -7.66 -28.75
C LYS A 30 27.94 -7.27 -27.63
N GLY A 31 27.48 -7.19 -26.36
CA GLY A 31 28.27 -6.77 -25.20
C GLY A 31 28.75 -5.32 -25.19
N ARG A 32 28.52 -4.55 -26.27
CA ARG A 32 28.90 -3.14 -26.35
C ARG A 32 27.99 -2.31 -25.44
N THR A 33 28.60 -1.49 -24.61
CA THR A 33 27.91 -0.52 -23.76
C THR A 33 27.92 0.85 -24.42
N SER A 34 27.09 1.75 -23.92
CA SER A 34 27.10 3.17 -24.28
C SER A 34 26.97 3.99 -23.02
N GLU A 35 27.75 5.05 -22.92
CA GLU A 35 27.62 6.02 -21.84
C GLU A 35 26.39 6.89 -22.12
N ILE A 36 25.55 7.04 -21.10
CA ILE A 36 24.33 7.84 -21.16
C ILE A 36 24.38 8.80 -19.98
N ASP A 37 24.16 10.07 -20.28
CA ASP A 37 24.06 11.12 -19.27
C ASP A 37 22.89 10.84 -18.31
N ILE A 38 23.16 10.96 -17.00
CA ILE A 38 22.19 10.61 -15.97
C ILE A 38 20.98 11.55 -15.98
N ASP A 39 21.16 12.84 -16.27
CA ASP A 39 20.06 13.81 -16.32
C ASP A 39 19.14 13.53 -17.51
N LEU A 40 19.71 13.10 -18.65
CA LEU A 40 18.93 12.64 -19.79
C LEU A 40 18.10 11.39 -19.45
N LEU A 41 18.66 10.44 -18.71
CA LEU A 41 17.94 9.23 -18.30
C LEU A 41 16.83 9.55 -17.29
N VAL A 42 17.10 10.39 -16.30
CA VAL A 42 16.09 10.86 -15.33
C VAL A 42 14.93 11.52 -16.06
N LYS A 43 15.23 12.47 -16.96
CA LYS A 43 14.20 13.16 -17.77
C LYS A 43 13.36 12.18 -18.59
N ASP A 44 13.99 11.20 -19.24
CA ASP A 44 13.28 10.19 -20.04
C ASP A 44 12.32 9.33 -19.20
N LEU A 45 12.72 8.96 -17.98
CA LEU A 45 11.89 8.21 -17.04
C LEU A 45 10.74 9.06 -16.48
N GLU A 46 10.99 10.32 -16.14
CA GLU A 46 9.96 11.26 -15.67
C GLU A 46 8.91 11.54 -16.74
N GLU A 47 9.32 11.74 -18.00
CA GLU A 47 8.40 11.93 -19.12
C GLU A 47 7.46 10.72 -19.30
N LYS A 48 7.99 9.50 -19.22
CA LYS A 48 7.17 8.26 -19.27
C LYS A 48 6.22 8.18 -18.09
N ALA A 49 6.70 8.42 -16.88
CA ALA A 49 5.89 8.36 -15.67
C ALA A 49 4.74 9.38 -15.71
N ASN A 50 5.03 10.62 -16.13
CA ASN A 50 4.05 11.69 -16.28
C ASN A 50 3.00 11.36 -17.35
N TRP A 51 3.42 10.82 -18.50
CA TRP A 51 2.49 10.40 -19.53
C TRP A 51 1.54 9.31 -19.03
N ILE A 52 2.07 8.26 -18.38
CA ILE A 52 1.27 7.16 -17.80
C ILE A 52 0.28 7.70 -16.76
N LYS A 53 0.75 8.54 -15.82
CA LYS A 53 -0.09 9.14 -14.78
C LYS A 53 -1.23 9.98 -15.37
N ASN A 54 -0.95 10.79 -16.38
CA ASN A 54 -1.95 11.64 -17.04
C ASN A 54 -2.95 10.81 -17.85
N HIS A 55 -2.46 9.76 -18.53
CA HIS A 55 -3.32 8.85 -19.27
C HIS A 55 -4.31 8.14 -18.33
N ILE A 56 -3.84 7.56 -17.22
CA ILE A 56 -4.70 6.87 -16.24
C ILE A 56 -5.71 7.85 -15.63
N ASN A 57 -5.28 9.04 -15.20
CA ASN A 57 -6.17 10.06 -14.64
C ASN A 57 -7.27 10.51 -15.60
N SER A 58 -6.98 10.59 -16.90
CA SER A 58 -7.93 11.10 -17.89
C SER A 58 -8.82 10.03 -18.52
N LYS A 59 -8.40 8.76 -18.53
CA LYS A 59 -9.11 7.67 -19.24
C LYS A 59 -9.74 6.63 -18.32
N GLU A 60 -9.18 6.43 -17.14
CA GLU A 60 -9.55 5.32 -16.25
C GLU A 60 -10.26 5.75 -14.97
N TRP A 61 -10.34 7.04 -14.67
CA TRP A 61 -11.24 7.53 -13.62
C TRP A 61 -12.70 7.42 -14.07
N ILE A 62 -13.50 6.67 -13.32
CA ILE A 62 -14.92 6.41 -13.62
C ILE A 62 -15.80 6.86 -12.46
N THR A 63 -17.03 7.22 -12.78
CA THR A 63 -18.09 7.57 -11.82
C THR A 63 -19.34 6.80 -12.20
N ASN A 64 -19.98 6.15 -11.23
CA ASN A 64 -21.19 5.38 -11.47
C ASN A 64 -22.47 6.22 -11.27
N SER A 65 -23.61 5.64 -11.57
CA SER A 65 -24.93 6.28 -11.47
C SER A 65 -25.32 6.72 -10.05
N GLU A 66 -24.76 6.09 -9.01
CA GLU A 66 -24.94 6.47 -7.61
C GLU A 66 -23.98 7.60 -7.17
N GLY A 67 -23.07 8.04 -8.03
CA GLY A 67 -22.15 9.15 -7.78
C GLY A 67 -20.82 8.77 -7.11
N TYR A 68 -20.55 7.48 -6.88
CA TYR A 68 -19.26 7.01 -6.40
C TYR A 68 -18.24 7.00 -7.55
N SER A 69 -16.98 7.32 -7.22
CA SER A 69 -15.91 7.41 -8.22
C SER A 69 -14.65 6.65 -7.80
N TRP A 70 -14.05 5.93 -8.74
CA TRP A 70 -12.83 5.14 -8.54
C TRP A 70 -12.11 4.90 -9.88
N TYR A 71 -10.99 4.19 -9.88
CA TYR A 71 -10.29 3.83 -11.11
C TYR A 71 -10.77 2.48 -11.66
N ASN A 72 -11.05 2.42 -12.96
CA ASN A 72 -11.12 1.13 -13.67
C ASN A 72 -9.74 0.46 -13.64
N GLY A 73 -9.66 -0.75 -13.09
CA GLY A 73 -8.42 -1.51 -12.98
C GLY A 73 -8.10 -2.39 -14.18
N TYR A 74 -9.11 -2.74 -15.00
CA TYR A 74 -8.95 -3.81 -16.00
C TYR A 74 -9.71 -3.57 -17.29
N TYR A 75 -9.17 -4.13 -18.36
CA TYR A 75 -9.87 -4.41 -19.61
C TYR A 75 -9.88 -5.91 -19.82
N ASP A 76 -11.01 -6.46 -20.29
CA ASP A 76 -11.11 -7.87 -20.63
C ASP A 76 -10.48 -8.19 -22.00
N ASN A 77 -10.45 -9.47 -22.37
CA ASN A 77 -9.90 -9.92 -23.65
C ASN A 77 -10.72 -9.47 -24.87
N SER A 78 -11.91 -8.89 -24.65
CA SER A 78 -12.72 -8.24 -25.69
C SER A 78 -12.43 -6.74 -25.79
N GLY A 79 -11.49 -6.20 -25.00
CA GLY A 79 -11.14 -4.79 -24.96
C GLY A 79 -12.17 -3.92 -24.24
N LYS A 80 -13.04 -4.49 -23.42
CA LYS A 80 -14.06 -3.75 -22.67
C LYS A 80 -13.59 -3.45 -21.25
N LYS A 81 -13.97 -2.28 -20.73
CA LYS A 81 -13.79 -1.94 -19.31
C LYS A 81 -14.52 -2.95 -18.43
N VAL A 82 -13.90 -3.31 -17.33
CA VAL A 82 -14.40 -4.35 -16.43
C VAL A 82 -15.21 -3.77 -15.26
N GLU A 83 -14.88 -2.56 -14.82
CA GLU A 83 -15.50 -1.89 -13.67
C GLU A 83 -16.49 -0.80 -14.10
N GLY A 84 -17.43 -0.47 -13.20
CA GLY A 84 -18.52 0.49 -13.45
C GLY A 84 -19.90 -0.13 -13.25
N ASP A 85 -20.91 0.47 -13.89
CA ASP A 85 -22.30 -0.01 -13.82
C ASP A 85 -22.58 -1.08 -14.87
N PHE A 86 -23.22 -2.17 -14.42
CA PHE A 86 -23.67 -3.27 -15.24
C PHE A 86 -25.07 -3.70 -14.79
N GLU A 87 -25.81 -4.41 -15.64
CA GLU A 87 -27.15 -4.95 -15.29
C GLU A 87 -27.11 -5.84 -14.04
N SER A 88 -25.98 -6.52 -13.80
CA SER A 88 -25.77 -7.36 -12.62
C SER A 88 -25.53 -6.58 -11.31
N GLY A 89 -25.29 -5.28 -11.40
CA GLY A 89 -24.85 -4.38 -10.33
C GLY A 89 -23.44 -3.82 -10.56
N THR A 90 -23.03 -2.90 -9.68
CA THR A 90 -21.74 -2.21 -9.73
C THR A 90 -20.55 -3.17 -9.61
N ARG A 91 -19.61 -3.05 -10.53
CA ARG A 91 -18.34 -3.79 -10.56
C ARG A 91 -17.21 -2.91 -10.06
N MET A 92 -16.59 -3.30 -8.96
CA MET A 92 -15.41 -2.64 -8.40
C MET A 92 -14.38 -3.68 -7.97
N MET A 93 -13.10 -3.40 -8.18
CA MET A 93 -11.98 -4.23 -7.76
C MET A 93 -11.00 -3.42 -6.91
N LEU A 94 -10.61 -3.97 -5.76
CA LEU A 94 -9.70 -3.32 -4.81
C LEU A 94 -8.33 -3.06 -5.45
N THR A 95 -7.84 -4.02 -6.25
CA THR A 95 -6.49 -3.99 -6.85
C THR A 95 -6.24 -2.75 -7.71
N GLY A 96 -7.22 -2.29 -8.49
CA GLY A 96 -7.10 -1.08 -9.32
C GLY A 96 -6.89 0.19 -8.49
N GLN A 97 -7.27 0.14 -7.21
CA GLN A 97 -7.23 1.28 -6.31
C GLN A 97 -5.91 1.33 -5.52
N VAL A 98 -5.42 0.17 -5.08
CA VAL A 98 -4.23 0.10 -4.21
C VAL A 98 -3.01 0.78 -4.84
N PHE A 99 -2.69 0.43 -6.09
CA PHE A 99 -1.48 0.96 -6.73
C PHE A 99 -1.65 2.40 -7.21
N THR A 100 -2.86 2.81 -7.60
CA THR A 100 -3.11 4.21 -7.99
C THR A 100 -3.00 5.14 -6.78
N ILE A 101 -3.39 4.69 -5.58
CA ILE A 101 -3.13 5.38 -4.31
C ILE A 101 -1.63 5.40 -4.01
N MET A 102 -0.98 4.23 -3.98
CA MET A 102 0.41 4.06 -3.55
C MET A 102 1.40 4.81 -4.46
N SER A 103 1.17 4.84 -5.77
CA SER A 103 2.06 5.46 -6.75
C SER A 103 1.78 6.95 -7.00
N ASN A 104 0.99 7.62 -6.15
CA ASN A 104 0.61 9.03 -6.31
C ASN A 104 -0.05 9.38 -7.65
N ILE A 105 -0.70 8.40 -8.31
CA ILE A 105 -1.55 8.68 -9.49
C ILE A 105 -2.83 9.33 -9.03
N ALA A 106 -3.46 8.76 -8.00
CA ALA A 106 -4.62 9.33 -7.33
C ALA A 106 -4.22 10.58 -6.55
N THR A 107 -4.84 11.71 -6.86
CA THR A 107 -4.83 12.92 -6.03
C THR A 107 -5.48 12.65 -4.67
N GLU A 108 -5.19 13.46 -3.65
CA GLU A 108 -5.83 13.30 -2.33
C GLU A 108 -7.36 13.32 -2.40
N LYS A 109 -7.94 14.16 -3.27
CA LYS A 109 -9.38 14.17 -3.52
C LYS A 109 -9.86 12.84 -4.08
N GLN A 110 -9.15 12.26 -5.06
CA GLN A 110 -9.49 10.95 -5.60
C GLN A 110 -9.32 9.84 -4.57
N VAL A 111 -8.30 9.89 -3.69
CA VAL A 111 -8.16 8.92 -2.59
C VAL A 111 -9.39 8.96 -1.67
N LYS A 112 -9.89 10.15 -1.31
CA LYS A 112 -11.14 10.28 -0.54
C LYS A 112 -12.34 9.63 -1.22
N GLU A 113 -12.49 9.82 -2.54
CA GLU A 113 -13.59 9.21 -3.29
C GLU A 113 -13.44 7.69 -3.43
N ILE A 114 -12.21 7.20 -3.64
CA ILE A 114 -11.90 5.77 -3.65
C ILE A 114 -12.26 5.13 -2.30
N VAL A 115 -11.88 5.76 -1.18
CA VAL A 115 -12.22 5.27 0.16
C VAL A 115 -13.74 5.14 0.31
N LYS A 116 -14.51 6.15 -0.08
CA LYS A 116 -15.98 6.11 -0.04
C LYS A 116 -16.54 4.98 -0.89
N ALA A 117 -16.04 4.81 -2.12
CA ALA A 117 -16.47 3.74 -3.01
C ALA A 117 -16.12 2.35 -2.45
N ALA A 118 -14.91 2.18 -1.92
CA ALA A 118 -14.48 0.92 -1.30
C ALA A 118 -15.30 0.60 -0.04
N ASP A 119 -15.61 1.60 0.78
CA ASP A 119 -16.49 1.45 1.94
C ASP A 119 -17.93 1.07 1.55
N SER A 120 -18.42 1.57 0.41
CA SER A 120 -19.77 1.27 -0.06
C SER A 120 -19.88 -0.12 -0.71
N TYR A 121 -18.92 -0.48 -1.57
CA TYR A 121 -19.04 -1.67 -2.43
C TYR A 121 -18.21 -2.87 -1.98
N LEU A 122 -17.09 -2.66 -1.29
CA LEU A 122 -16.13 -3.72 -0.98
C LEU A 122 -16.08 -4.06 0.51
N TYR A 123 -16.39 -3.12 1.39
CA TYR A 123 -16.32 -3.34 2.83
C TYR A 123 -17.49 -4.17 3.35
N ASP A 124 -17.17 -5.27 4.01
CA ASP A 124 -18.11 -6.17 4.65
C ASP A 124 -17.51 -6.66 5.98
N LYS A 125 -18.02 -6.08 7.08
CA LYS A 125 -17.52 -6.35 8.43
C LYS A 125 -17.68 -7.83 8.83
N GLU A 126 -18.72 -8.50 8.35
CA GLU A 126 -19.05 -9.88 8.74
C GLU A 126 -18.06 -10.92 8.17
N VAL A 127 -17.30 -10.54 7.14
CA VAL A 127 -16.26 -11.38 6.54
C VAL A 127 -14.85 -10.79 6.68
N GLY A 128 -14.64 -9.86 7.61
CA GLY A 128 -13.31 -9.36 7.96
C GLY A 128 -12.83 -8.14 7.17
N GLY A 129 -13.74 -7.38 6.56
CA GLY A 129 -13.43 -6.08 5.97
C GLY A 129 -13.53 -6.04 4.44
N TYR A 130 -12.45 -5.62 3.77
CA TYR A 130 -12.51 -5.26 2.35
C TYR A 130 -12.34 -6.46 1.43
N ARG A 131 -13.39 -6.78 0.66
CA ARG A 131 -13.38 -7.79 -0.40
C ARG A 131 -12.49 -7.37 -1.56
N LEU A 132 -11.91 -8.35 -2.25
CA LEU A 132 -11.04 -8.09 -3.40
C LEU A 132 -11.79 -7.50 -4.61
N ASN A 133 -13.06 -7.89 -4.78
CA ASN A 133 -13.94 -7.41 -5.84
C ASN A 133 -15.41 -7.61 -5.45
N THR A 134 -16.30 -6.84 -6.07
CA THR A 134 -17.76 -7.09 -6.00
C THR A 134 -18.15 -8.35 -6.76
N ASN A 135 -19.36 -8.86 -6.52
CA ASN A 135 -19.87 -10.05 -7.20
C ASN A 135 -20.31 -9.71 -8.63
N PHE A 136 -19.60 -10.22 -9.63
CA PHE A 136 -19.94 -9.99 -11.04
C PHE A 136 -21.17 -10.77 -11.50
N LYS A 137 -21.59 -11.80 -10.73
CA LYS A 137 -22.72 -12.69 -11.03
C LYS A 137 -22.64 -13.37 -12.40
N GLU A 138 -21.42 -13.57 -12.89
CA GLU A 138 -21.16 -14.27 -14.15
C GLU A 138 -19.83 -15.01 -14.11
N LEU A 139 -19.70 -16.02 -14.98
CA LEU A 139 -18.41 -16.65 -15.27
C LEU A 139 -17.68 -15.84 -16.35
N LYS A 140 -16.83 -14.90 -15.93
CA LYS A 140 -16.08 -13.99 -16.82
C LYS A 140 -14.85 -14.68 -17.45
N THR A 141 -15.10 -15.62 -18.37
CA THR A 141 -14.08 -16.46 -19.02
C THR A 141 -13.09 -15.67 -19.89
N ASP A 142 -13.49 -14.51 -20.39
CA ASP A 142 -12.67 -13.58 -21.17
C ASP A 142 -11.87 -12.59 -20.29
N LEU A 143 -11.87 -12.78 -18.96
CA LEU A 143 -11.02 -12.04 -18.03
C LEU A 143 -10.14 -12.99 -17.20
N GLY A 144 -10.71 -14.02 -16.57
CA GLY A 144 -9.89 -14.95 -15.80
C GLY A 144 -10.64 -16.08 -15.12
N ARG A 145 -9.92 -17.18 -14.85
CA ARG A 145 -10.49 -18.37 -14.20
C ARG A 145 -11.01 -18.12 -12.78
N MET A 146 -10.58 -17.05 -12.11
CA MET A 146 -10.97 -16.78 -10.72
C MET A 146 -12.48 -16.65 -10.57
N PHE A 147 -13.19 -16.16 -11.59
CA PHE A 147 -14.65 -16.05 -11.58
C PHE A 147 -15.37 -17.41 -11.62
N GLY A 148 -14.63 -18.52 -11.79
CA GLY A 148 -15.13 -19.88 -11.58
C GLY A 148 -15.17 -20.32 -10.12
N PHE A 149 -14.48 -19.61 -9.21
CA PHE A 149 -14.63 -19.84 -7.78
C PHE A 149 -15.97 -19.28 -7.28
N ALA A 150 -16.55 -19.92 -6.27
CA ALA A 150 -17.70 -19.36 -5.57
C ALA A 150 -17.35 -17.97 -5.00
N TYR A 151 -18.26 -17.00 -5.15
CA TYR A 151 -18.04 -15.65 -4.65
C TYR A 151 -17.77 -15.63 -3.14
N GLY A 152 -16.79 -14.85 -2.72
CA GLY A 152 -16.21 -14.86 -1.38
C GLY A 152 -15.21 -15.97 -1.14
N SER A 153 -14.64 -16.58 -2.18
CA SER A 153 -13.57 -17.58 -2.05
C SER A 153 -12.38 -17.20 -2.91
N LYS A 154 -11.16 -17.37 -2.37
CA LYS A 154 -9.93 -17.12 -3.11
C LYS A 154 -9.94 -15.72 -3.76
N GLU A 155 -9.50 -15.58 -5.01
CA GLU A 155 -9.44 -14.28 -5.70
C GLU A 155 -10.80 -13.77 -6.19
N ASN A 156 -11.91 -14.49 -5.98
CA ASN A 156 -13.25 -14.01 -6.31
C ASN A 156 -13.99 -13.50 -5.08
N GLY A 157 -13.74 -12.24 -4.72
CA GLY A 157 -14.55 -11.51 -3.73
C GLY A 157 -14.36 -11.91 -2.27
N ALA A 158 -13.38 -12.75 -1.95
CA ALA A 158 -12.96 -12.94 -0.55
C ALA A 158 -12.32 -11.66 -0.01
N VAL A 159 -12.23 -11.53 1.31
CA VAL A 159 -11.29 -10.56 1.92
C VAL A 159 -9.89 -11.16 1.76
N PHE A 160 -9.19 -10.77 0.70
CA PHE A 160 -7.90 -11.31 0.33
C PHE A 160 -6.80 -10.51 1.04
N SER A 161 -6.30 -11.07 2.14
CA SER A 161 -5.54 -10.35 3.16
C SER A 161 -4.32 -9.61 2.60
N HIS A 162 -3.66 -10.15 1.57
CA HIS A 162 -2.51 -9.49 0.95
C HIS A 162 -2.91 -8.14 0.34
N MET A 163 -3.93 -8.10 -0.53
CA MET A 163 -4.36 -6.86 -1.16
C MET A 163 -5.00 -5.90 -0.14
N THR A 164 -5.71 -6.43 0.86
CA THR A 164 -6.28 -5.64 1.95
C THR A 164 -5.19 -4.92 2.76
N ILE A 165 -4.09 -5.60 3.12
CA ILE A 165 -2.98 -4.95 3.84
C ILE A 165 -2.22 -3.97 2.93
N MET A 166 -2.05 -4.27 1.64
CA MET A 166 -1.46 -3.30 0.70
C MET A 166 -2.33 -2.05 0.52
N TYR A 167 -3.65 -2.19 0.57
CA TYR A 167 -4.58 -1.05 0.59
C TYR A 167 -4.36 -0.19 1.84
N ALA A 168 -4.28 -0.81 3.02
CA ALA A 168 -3.94 -0.08 4.25
C ALA A 168 -2.59 0.64 4.13
N ASN A 169 -1.56 -0.05 3.65
CA ASN A 169 -0.23 0.50 3.45
C ASN A 169 -0.26 1.74 2.53
N ALA A 170 -0.96 1.64 1.40
CA ALA A 170 -1.14 2.75 0.47
C ALA A 170 -1.83 3.95 1.12
N LEU A 171 -2.87 3.72 1.94
CA LEU A 171 -3.56 4.78 2.67
C LEU A 171 -2.64 5.47 3.70
N TYR A 172 -1.89 4.68 4.49
CA TYR A 172 -0.91 5.24 5.42
C TYR A 172 0.17 6.08 4.73
N GLN A 173 0.74 5.60 3.61
CA GLN A 173 1.72 6.36 2.83
C GLN A 173 1.18 7.71 2.37
N ARG A 174 -0.14 7.79 2.17
CA ARG A 174 -0.85 8.99 1.70
C ARG A 174 -1.47 9.83 2.81
N GLY A 175 -1.20 9.51 4.08
CA GLY A 175 -1.71 10.26 5.24
C GLY A 175 -3.16 9.96 5.63
N PHE A 176 -3.81 8.98 4.99
CA PHE A 176 -5.16 8.51 5.32
C PHE A 176 -5.11 7.49 6.46
N VAL A 177 -4.61 7.94 7.62
CA VAL A 177 -4.26 7.08 8.76
C VAL A 177 -5.48 6.42 9.39
N LYS A 178 -6.58 7.15 9.53
CA LYS A 178 -7.83 6.61 10.12
C LYS A 178 -8.41 5.50 9.24
N GLU A 179 -8.41 5.72 7.94
CA GLU A 179 -8.85 4.77 6.92
C GLU A 179 -7.91 3.55 6.87
N GLY A 180 -6.60 3.77 6.88
CA GLY A 180 -5.60 2.70 6.89
C GLY A 180 -5.70 1.83 8.15
N PHE A 181 -5.86 2.45 9.32
CA PHE A 181 -6.05 1.73 10.59
C PHE A 181 -7.34 0.90 10.58
N LYS A 182 -8.46 1.47 10.09
CA LYS A 182 -9.74 0.76 9.94
C LYS A 182 -9.57 -0.56 9.18
N VAL A 183 -8.79 -0.56 8.09
CA VAL A 183 -8.53 -1.75 7.28
C VAL A 183 -7.81 -2.84 8.09
N ILE A 184 -6.72 -2.48 8.79
CA ILE A 184 -5.93 -3.43 9.58
C ILE A 184 -6.73 -3.93 10.80
N ASP A 185 -7.38 -3.01 11.51
CA ASP A 185 -8.15 -3.31 12.72
C ASP A 185 -9.36 -4.20 12.43
N ALA A 186 -10.09 -3.97 11.34
CA ALA A 186 -11.19 -4.83 10.93
C ALA A 186 -10.72 -6.28 10.67
N LEU A 187 -9.59 -6.44 9.96
CA LEU A 187 -9.03 -7.75 9.67
C LEU A 187 -8.51 -8.43 10.96
N TYR A 188 -7.82 -7.68 11.83
CA TYR A 188 -7.32 -8.17 13.11
C TYR A 188 -8.47 -8.67 14.01
N LYS A 189 -9.48 -7.82 14.26
CA LYS A 189 -10.66 -8.14 15.06
C LYS A 189 -11.38 -9.38 14.56
N HIS A 190 -11.46 -9.53 13.23
CA HIS A 190 -12.03 -10.72 12.63
C HIS A 190 -11.19 -11.97 12.89
N CYS A 191 -9.87 -11.89 12.70
CA CYS A 191 -8.97 -13.04 12.87
C CYS A 191 -8.95 -13.54 14.33
N ILE A 192 -8.99 -12.65 15.32
CA ILE A 192 -9.01 -13.02 16.74
C ILE A 192 -10.38 -13.53 17.23
N ASN A 193 -11.45 -13.29 16.46
CA ASN A 193 -12.77 -13.85 16.76
C ASN A 193 -12.82 -15.31 16.31
N PHE A 194 -12.33 -16.20 17.16
CA PHE A 194 -12.26 -17.64 16.88
C PHE A 194 -13.61 -18.26 16.52
N GLU A 195 -14.71 -17.75 17.07
CA GLU A 195 -16.05 -18.30 16.78
C GLU A 195 -16.46 -18.16 15.32
N VAL A 196 -15.90 -17.18 14.61
CA VAL A 196 -16.15 -16.95 13.19
C VAL A 196 -14.95 -17.39 12.35
N SER A 197 -13.74 -16.95 12.72
CA SER A 197 -12.53 -17.19 11.93
C SER A 197 -12.12 -18.67 11.90
N LYS A 198 -12.31 -19.39 13.01
CA LYS A 198 -11.89 -20.79 13.22
C LYS A 198 -10.40 -21.01 12.87
N ILE A 199 -9.56 -20.01 13.18
CA ILE A 199 -8.10 -20.07 13.01
C ILE A 199 -7.39 -19.74 14.33
N TYR A 200 -6.20 -20.30 14.52
CA TYR A 200 -5.29 -19.89 15.58
C TYR A 200 -4.63 -18.54 15.27
N PRO A 201 -3.92 -17.90 16.22
CA PRO A 201 -3.29 -16.60 16.01
C PRO A 201 -2.44 -16.53 14.74
N GLY A 202 -2.73 -15.53 13.92
CA GLY A 202 -2.07 -15.31 12.64
C GLY A 202 -3.02 -14.67 11.62
N ILE A 203 -2.45 -14.24 10.50
CA ILE A 203 -3.19 -13.72 9.36
C ILE A 203 -3.35 -14.84 8.31
N PRO A 204 -4.57 -15.18 7.87
CA PRO A 204 -4.78 -16.13 6.77
C PRO A 204 -4.51 -15.48 5.42
N GLU A 205 -4.47 -16.27 4.34
CA GLU A 205 -4.40 -15.72 2.97
C GLU A 205 -5.69 -14.95 2.63
N TYR A 206 -6.84 -15.51 3.02
CA TYR A 206 -8.12 -14.85 2.85
C TYR A 206 -9.14 -15.28 3.91
N ILE A 207 -10.16 -14.44 4.11
CA ILE A 207 -11.39 -14.77 4.82
C ILE A 207 -12.48 -15.11 3.80
N SER A 208 -13.07 -16.29 3.94
CA SER A 208 -14.12 -16.79 3.05
C SER A 208 -15.46 -16.07 3.25
N SER A 209 -16.43 -16.30 2.36
CA SER A 209 -17.81 -15.80 2.49
C SER A 209 -18.52 -16.23 3.78
N LYS A 210 -18.03 -17.28 4.45
CA LYS A 210 -18.55 -17.76 5.73
C LYS A 210 -17.79 -17.19 6.94
N GLY A 211 -16.90 -16.22 6.72
CA GLY A 211 -16.06 -15.64 7.79
C GLY A 211 -14.90 -16.53 8.23
N ARG A 212 -14.75 -17.76 7.70
CA ARG A 212 -13.63 -18.64 8.04
C ARG A 212 -12.33 -18.14 7.42
N GLY A 213 -11.25 -18.08 8.20
CA GLY A 213 -9.91 -17.85 7.67
C GLY A 213 -9.36 -19.09 6.96
N MET A 214 -8.65 -18.90 5.86
CA MET A 214 -8.23 -19.99 4.98
C MET A 214 -6.75 -19.84 4.57
N TYR A 215 -6.05 -20.95 4.32
CA TYR A 215 -4.64 -20.98 3.91
C TYR A 215 -3.73 -20.21 4.88
N HIS A 216 -3.58 -20.77 6.07
CA HIS A 216 -2.93 -20.13 7.22
C HIS A 216 -1.40 -20.08 7.09
N TYR A 217 -0.79 -19.17 7.86
CA TYR A 217 0.65 -19.06 8.15
C TYR A 217 1.60 -18.72 6.99
N LEU A 218 1.38 -19.23 5.79
CA LEU A 218 2.33 -19.13 4.67
C LEU A 218 2.06 -17.95 3.73
N THR A 219 1.05 -17.14 4.03
CA THR A 219 0.65 -16.01 3.20
C THR A 219 1.68 -14.87 3.24
N GLY A 220 1.94 -14.27 2.07
CA GLY A 220 2.75 -13.05 1.96
C GLY A 220 2.13 -11.82 2.64
N SER A 221 0.84 -11.87 3.00
CA SER A 221 0.17 -10.80 3.75
C SER A 221 0.82 -10.53 5.11
N ALA A 222 1.43 -11.54 5.75
CA ALA A 222 2.16 -11.35 7.00
C ALA A 222 3.38 -10.44 6.84
N SER A 223 4.14 -10.60 5.75
CA SER A 223 5.29 -9.74 5.45
C SER A 223 4.85 -8.29 5.22
N TRP A 224 3.77 -8.09 4.46
CA TRP A 224 3.20 -6.76 4.24
C TRP A 224 2.65 -6.14 5.53
N LEU A 225 2.05 -6.93 6.42
CA LEU A 225 1.53 -6.43 7.69
C LEU A 225 2.67 -5.96 8.59
N ILE A 226 3.71 -6.77 8.75
CA ILE A 226 4.90 -6.41 9.53
C ILE A 226 5.55 -5.14 8.96
N LEU A 227 5.76 -5.09 7.64
CA LEU A 227 6.31 -3.92 6.96
C LEU A 227 5.46 -2.67 7.24
N THR A 228 4.14 -2.76 7.07
CA THR A 228 3.21 -1.64 7.27
C THR A 228 3.18 -1.17 8.72
N VAL A 229 3.15 -2.09 9.68
CA VAL A 229 3.14 -1.72 11.11
C VAL A 229 4.45 -1.02 11.48
N LEU A 230 5.61 -1.54 11.05
CA LEU A 230 6.91 -0.96 11.35
C LEU A 230 7.12 0.39 10.66
N THR A 231 7.01 0.44 9.33
CA THR A 231 7.50 1.57 8.53
C THR A 231 6.47 2.67 8.33
N GLU A 232 5.19 2.35 8.49
CA GLU A 232 4.10 3.31 8.26
C GLU A 232 3.31 3.62 9.53
N MET A 233 2.79 2.63 10.26
CA MET A 233 1.99 2.87 11.47
C MET A 233 2.85 3.43 12.61
N PHE A 234 3.90 2.72 13.01
CA PHE A 234 4.91 3.25 13.94
C PHE A 234 5.86 4.22 13.25
N GLY A 235 6.00 4.15 11.93
CA GLY A 235 6.72 5.15 11.16
C GLY A 235 8.24 5.09 11.30
N VAL A 236 8.81 3.96 11.73
CA VAL A 236 10.25 3.75 11.85
C VAL A 236 10.77 3.18 10.54
N LYS A 237 11.43 4.01 9.72
CA LYS A 237 11.85 3.61 8.35
C LYS A 237 13.17 4.23 7.94
N GLY A 238 13.83 3.63 6.96
CA GLY A 238 15.06 4.16 6.39
C GLY A 238 14.80 5.33 5.43
N SER A 239 15.68 6.33 5.44
CA SER A 239 15.74 7.41 4.45
C SER A 239 17.21 7.57 4.03
N TYR A 240 17.57 7.08 2.84
CA TYR A 240 18.96 7.06 2.35
C TYR A 240 20.00 6.44 3.34
N GLY A 241 19.53 5.59 4.25
CA GLY A 241 20.34 4.94 5.28
C GLY A 241 20.20 5.52 6.69
N ASP A 242 19.67 6.75 6.82
CA ASP A 242 19.31 7.36 8.10
C ASP A 242 17.98 6.76 8.61
N MET A 243 17.73 6.82 9.91
CA MET A 243 16.45 6.39 10.49
C MET A 243 15.50 7.58 10.57
N LYS A 244 14.39 7.52 9.83
CA LYS A 244 13.29 8.48 9.92
C LYS A 244 12.23 7.98 10.90
N LEU A 245 11.75 8.89 11.75
CA LEU A 245 10.62 8.68 12.66
C LEU A 245 9.40 9.51 12.18
N ASP A 246 8.33 8.82 11.80
CA ASP A 246 7.12 9.42 11.23
C ASP A 246 5.86 8.74 11.79
N PRO A 247 5.60 8.84 13.11
CA PRO A 247 4.54 8.07 13.77
C PRO A 247 3.16 8.46 13.25
N LYS A 248 2.38 7.45 12.84
CA LYS A 248 1.00 7.57 12.34
C LYS A 248 0.05 6.78 13.23
N LEU A 249 0.14 7.01 14.53
CA LEU A 249 -0.64 6.31 15.56
C LEU A 249 -1.88 7.12 15.90
N LEU A 250 -3.05 6.47 15.90
CA LEU A 250 -4.26 7.06 16.44
C LEU A 250 -4.21 7.08 17.96
N LEU A 251 -4.98 8.00 18.59
CA LEU A 251 -5.05 8.09 20.05
C LEU A 251 -5.40 6.74 20.71
N SER A 252 -6.29 5.95 20.10
CA SER A 252 -6.71 4.63 20.59
C SER A 252 -5.61 3.57 20.62
N GLN A 253 -4.43 3.85 20.06
CA GLN A 253 -3.30 2.91 19.99
C GLN A 253 -2.26 3.16 21.08
N PHE A 254 -2.42 4.22 21.88
CA PHE A 254 -1.61 4.46 23.07
C PHE A 254 -2.23 3.73 24.26
N ASP A 255 -1.37 3.19 25.14
CA ASP A 255 -1.78 2.49 26.36
C ASP A 255 -2.23 3.47 27.47
N GLU A 256 -2.55 2.92 28.64
CA GLU A 256 -3.02 3.69 29.81
C GLU A 256 -1.98 4.70 30.33
N ASP A 257 -0.68 4.50 30.01
CA ASP A 257 0.42 5.40 30.35
C ASP A 257 0.73 6.39 29.20
N ASN A 258 -0.13 6.46 28.19
CA ASN A 258 0.02 7.28 26.98
C ASN A 258 1.22 6.91 26.10
N LYS A 259 1.57 5.63 26.09
CA LYS A 259 2.73 5.12 25.35
C LYS A 259 2.34 4.14 24.26
N ALA A 260 3.16 4.12 23.22
CA ALA A 260 3.14 3.09 22.20
C ALA A 260 4.60 2.77 21.83
N SER A 261 4.97 1.49 21.80
CA SER A 261 6.35 1.11 21.49
C SER A 261 6.47 -0.03 20.51
N ILE A 262 7.60 -0.06 19.80
CA ILE A 262 7.95 -1.12 18.87
C ILE A 262 9.44 -1.44 18.98
N SER A 263 9.77 -2.73 18.93
CA SER A 263 11.15 -3.20 18.88
C SER A 263 11.51 -3.68 17.47
N LEU A 264 12.68 -3.30 17.00
CA LEU A 264 13.16 -3.64 15.66
C LEU A 264 14.69 -3.70 15.60
N VAL A 265 15.20 -4.22 14.48
CA VAL A 265 16.62 -4.14 14.13
C VAL A 265 16.79 -3.11 13.00
N PHE A 266 17.74 -2.18 13.17
CA PHE A 266 18.09 -1.19 12.16
C PHE A 266 19.61 -0.98 12.15
N SER A 267 20.24 -1.05 10.97
CA SER A 267 21.72 -0.98 10.84
C SER A 267 22.45 -1.92 11.82
N ASP A 268 22.00 -3.18 11.86
CA ASP A 268 22.49 -4.26 12.72
C ASP A 268 22.41 -4.01 14.24
N ARG A 269 21.65 -2.99 14.68
CA ARG A 269 21.43 -2.66 16.09
C ARG A 269 19.99 -2.87 16.50
N LYS A 270 19.79 -3.30 17.74
CA LYS A 270 18.46 -3.50 18.33
C LYS A 270 17.98 -2.19 18.92
N PHE A 271 16.76 -1.80 18.57
CA PHE A 271 16.10 -0.61 19.08
C PHE A 271 14.75 -0.96 19.67
N LYS A 272 14.41 -0.31 20.79
CA LYS A 272 13.04 -0.10 21.24
C LYS A 272 12.70 1.37 21.03
N VAL A 273 11.76 1.66 20.14
CA VAL A 273 11.24 3.01 19.90
C VAL A 273 9.96 3.17 20.70
N GLU A 274 9.90 4.16 21.58
CA GLU A 274 8.76 4.46 22.44
C GLU A 274 8.25 5.88 22.14
N TYR A 275 7.01 5.98 21.69
CA TYR A 275 6.30 7.24 21.50
C TYR A 275 5.47 7.55 22.74
N ILE A 276 5.61 8.77 23.29
CA ILE A 276 4.88 9.25 24.46
C ILE A 276 3.97 10.41 24.04
N ASN A 277 2.67 10.30 24.30
CA ASN A 277 1.64 11.28 23.92
C ASN A 277 0.92 11.85 25.16
N GLU A 278 1.64 12.60 25.99
CA GLU A 278 1.12 13.11 27.28
C GLU A 278 -0.10 14.03 27.13
N LEU A 279 -0.28 14.64 25.95
CA LEU A 279 -1.39 15.55 25.67
C LEU A 279 -2.62 14.84 25.10
N HIS A 280 -2.62 13.51 25.00
CA HIS A 280 -3.74 12.71 24.48
C HIS A 280 -4.26 13.18 23.12
N LYS A 281 -3.35 13.56 22.23
CA LYS A 281 -3.67 14.09 20.90
C LYS A 281 -3.91 12.98 19.90
N ASP A 282 -4.88 13.14 19.00
CA ASP A 282 -5.08 12.21 17.90
C ASP A 282 -4.08 12.48 16.75
N PHE A 283 -3.96 11.54 15.81
CA PHE A 283 -3.14 11.74 14.63
C PHE A 283 -3.54 13.02 13.88
N GLY A 284 -2.53 13.83 13.53
CA GLY A 284 -2.71 15.14 12.90
C GLY A 284 -2.73 16.31 13.89
N GLU A 285 -2.87 16.04 15.19
CA GLU A 285 -2.86 17.07 16.25
C GLU A 285 -1.53 17.12 17.01
N TYR A 286 -0.73 16.05 16.94
CA TYR A 286 0.61 15.98 17.51
C TYR A 286 1.72 16.16 16.48
N LYS A 287 2.91 16.54 16.96
CA LYS A 287 4.18 16.43 16.24
C LYS A 287 5.28 15.93 17.17
N ILE A 288 6.39 15.44 16.60
CA ILE A 288 7.59 15.14 17.38
C ILE A 288 8.15 16.46 17.94
N GLN A 289 8.34 16.52 19.26
CA GLN A 289 8.95 17.66 19.94
C GLN A 289 10.40 17.35 20.32
N GLU A 290 10.64 16.19 20.92
CA GLU A 290 11.94 15.80 21.45
C GLU A 290 12.23 14.33 21.15
N ILE A 291 13.50 14.04 20.93
CA ILE A 291 14.02 12.68 20.77
C ILE A 291 15.13 12.48 21.80
N PHE A 292 15.07 11.37 22.52
CA PHE A 292 16.13 10.92 23.42
C PHE A 292 16.62 9.56 22.96
N ILE A 293 17.93 9.35 22.99
CA ILE A 293 18.55 8.06 22.72
C ILE A 293 19.34 7.65 23.96
N ASN A 294 18.95 6.55 24.59
CA ASN A 294 19.51 6.08 25.86
C ASN A 294 19.50 7.16 26.97
N ASN A 295 18.40 7.91 27.08
CA ASN A 295 18.18 9.03 28.01
C ASN A 295 19.01 10.31 27.74
N GLU A 296 19.77 10.36 26.64
CA GLU A 296 20.46 11.57 26.21
C GLU A 296 19.65 12.27 25.11
N THR A 297 19.53 13.60 25.18
CA THR A 297 18.85 14.38 24.15
C THR A 297 19.58 14.25 22.82
N TYR A 298 18.83 13.97 21.76
CA TYR A 298 19.32 13.94 20.39
C TYR A 298 18.77 15.12 19.61
N GLU A 299 19.65 15.98 19.09
CA GLU A 299 19.25 17.04 18.18
C GLU A 299 18.97 16.46 16.78
N PHE A 300 17.79 16.73 16.26
CA PHE A 300 17.31 16.20 14.98
C PHE A 300 16.89 17.32 14.03
N ASP A 301 16.80 16.99 12.75
CA ASP A 301 16.41 17.93 11.71
C ASP A 301 14.89 18.12 11.62
N ASN A 302 14.42 19.00 10.72
CA ASN A 302 12.98 19.19 10.52
C ASN A 302 12.28 17.97 9.90
N LEU A 303 13.01 16.92 9.52
CA LEU A 303 12.48 15.69 8.92
C LEU A 303 12.40 14.53 9.93
N ASN A 304 12.73 14.79 11.19
CA ASN A 304 12.73 13.81 12.29
C ASN A 304 13.64 12.62 12.02
N THR A 305 14.86 12.87 11.54
CA THR A 305 15.84 11.82 11.23
C THR A 305 16.94 11.69 12.28
N ILE A 306 17.35 10.45 12.53
CA ILE A 306 18.55 10.09 13.28
C ILE A 306 19.60 9.62 12.26
N ASP A 307 20.76 10.26 12.30
CA ASP A 307 21.82 10.05 11.32
C ASP A 307 22.38 8.62 11.38
N LYS A 308 22.60 8.03 10.21
CA LYS A 308 23.25 6.73 10.08
C LYS A 308 24.61 6.68 10.79
N LYS A 309 25.36 7.77 10.77
CA LYS A 309 26.67 7.87 11.45
C LYS A 309 26.52 7.73 12.96
N TYR A 310 25.53 8.41 13.54
CA TYR A 310 25.24 8.31 14.97
C TYR A 310 24.77 6.89 15.32
N ILE A 311 23.83 6.33 14.57
CA ILE A 311 23.36 4.94 14.74
C ILE A 311 24.56 3.99 14.74
N ASN A 312 25.47 4.12 13.78
CA ASN A 312 26.64 3.26 13.68
C ASN A 312 27.69 3.46 14.80
N SER A 313 27.65 4.56 15.55
CA SER A 313 28.51 4.73 16.73
C SER A 313 27.97 4.02 17.98
N LEU A 314 26.70 3.61 17.98
CA LEU A 314 26.11 2.85 19.08
C LEU A 314 26.65 1.40 19.10
N GLU A 315 26.61 0.77 20.28
CA GLU A 315 27.08 -0.61 20.48
C GLU A 315 26.17 -1.65 19.79
N VAL A 316 26.74 -2.68 19.18
CA VAL A 316 25.94 -3.68 18.43
C VAL A 316 25.19 -4.67 19.35
N ASP A 317 25.81 -5.03 20.49
CA ASP A 317 25.30 -6.10 21.37
C ASP A 317 24.27 -5.61 22.40
N LYS A 318 24.01 -4.30 22.46
CA LYS A 318 23.03 -3.70 23.38
C LYS A 318 21.72 -3.35 22.66
N GLU A 319 20.62 -3.42 23.40
CA GLU A 319 19.38 -2.78 22.96
C GLU A 319 19.43 -1.30 23.32
N HIS A 320 19.11 -0.43 22.35
CA HIS A 320 19.05 1.01 22.52
C HIS A 320 17.62 1.48 22.59
N ILE A 321 17.34 2.43 23.49
CA ILE A 321 16.00 2.98 23.68
C ILE A 321 15.95 4.34 23.01
N ILE A 322 14.99 4.51 22.09
CA ILE A 322 14.65 5.80 21.49
C ILE A 322 13.32 6.23 22.08
N THR A 323 13.32 7.30 22.86
CA THR A 323 12.09 7.89 23.42
C THR A 323 11.74 9.13 22.61
N VAL A 324 10.51 9.19 22.12
CA VAL A 324 10.01 10.27 21.27
C VAL A 324 8.83 10.93 21.97
N ILE A 325 8.98 12.22 22.31
CA ILE A 325 7.92 13.00 22.94
C ILE A 325 7.06 13.65 21.86
N LEU A 326 5.77 13.33 21.87
CA LEU A 326 4.76 13.90 20.98
C LEU A 326 4.03 15.05 21.69
N LYS A 327 3.85 16.17 20.98
CA LYS A 327 3.24 17.37 21.54
C LYS A 327 2.24 18.04 20.62
#